data_AF-A0A814NS53-F1
#
_entry.id   AF-A0A814NS53-F1
#
_cell.length_a   1.000
_cell.length_b   1.000
_cell.length_c   1.000
_cell.angle_alpha   90.00
_cell.angle_beta   90.00
_cell.angle_gamma   90.00
#
_symmetry.space_group_name_H-M   'P 1'
#
loop_
_entity.id
_entity.type
_entity.pdbx_description
1 polymer ?
#
loop_
_entity_poly.entity_id
_entity_poly.type
_entity_poly.pdbx_seq_one_letter_code
_entity_poly.pdbx_strand_id
1 'polypeptide(L)'
;MSCKRIYNLLVRKDETLTIIENTKKHTASCWSQFGFPAIVDNKGVVVTKLDNFVSWAKYGNIHVDDILFGADTISSHVEILANQYRSEIRQKLIEPLSQHAITICPDMWCDSYLQVSYLGISVCFTDENYQFLTYDLCCHPYSEEDKSAENIIIALKKALEPFGIADLSQLNFVSDRGSNFIKALKPYSPIYCVAHRLNNIIKTCFYQTGKIKRKTDDGIPNEALELVYSSDSDDDTDNYENYAIVASSFGYDLIDVDLMDLTSSAKNILKTISSCKILSGLNKIIQDQGGVAVLQATTVRWLSMVQLLESINRSYKQIKKILADRKKIIVLDKLIILQLIFLLRPFKHIILIIQKGKEPTLHLVTIAILTLRDTFNTHKALIEYSQNYQINPSTSELEEDEEYFEENEGLNL
;
A
#
# COMPACT_ATOMS: atom_id res chain seq x y z
N MET A 1 0.78 -0.62 18.33
CA MET A 1 1.02 -2.07 18.54
C MET A 1 0.88 -2.34 20.04
N SER A 2 0.03 -3.27 20.51
CA SER A 2 -0.23 -3.43 21.96
C SER A 2 0.86 -4.25 22.66
N CYS A 3 1.14 -3.96 23.94
CA CYS A 3 2.16 -4.67 24.73
C CYS A 3 1.97 -6.20 24.71
N LYS A 4 0.70 -6.65 24.70
CA LYS A 4 0.34 -8.06 24.63
C LYS A 4 0.78 -8.74 23.32
N ARG A 5 0.83 -7.99 22.22
CA ARG A 5 1.19 -8.52 20.89
C ARG A 5 2.70 -8.61 20.70
N ILE A 6 3.46 -7.66 21.24
CA ILE A 6 4.93 -7.71 21.30
C ILE A 6 5.38 -8.83 22.26
N TYR A 7 4.73 -8.98 23.40
CA TYR A 7 4.93 -10.10 24.34
C TYR A 7 4.75 -11.46 23.68
N ASN A 8 3.63 -11.69 22.98
CA ASN A 8 3.37 -12.96 22.29
C ASN A 8 4.42 -13.27 21.21
N LEU A 9 5.03 -12.26 20.60
CA LEU A 9 6.11 -12.43 19.63
C LEU A 9 7.44 -12.76 20.29
N LEU A 10 7.71 -12.19 21.47
CA LEU A 10 8.96 -12.38 22.21
C LEU A 10 8.98 -13.70 22.99
N VAL A 11 7.88 -14.09 23.65
CA VAL A 11 7.78 -15.38 24.36
C VAL A 11 7.85 -16.57 23.41
N ARG A 12 7.36 -16.41 22.17
CA ARG A 12 7.55 -17.43 21.11
C ARG A 12 9.01 -17.64 20.72
N LYS A 13 9.90 -16.69 21.04
CA LYS A 13 11.33 -16.78 20.76
C LYS A 13 12.17 -17.14 21.98
N ASP A 14 11.67 -16.91 23.19
CA ASP A 14 12.34 -17.28 24.43
C ASP A 14 11.30 -17.50 25.55
N GLU A 15 11.16 -18.75 25.97
CA GLU A 15 10.18 -19.18 26.99
C GLU A 15 10.54 -18.71 28.41
N THR A 16 11.75 -18.17 28.61
CA THR A 16 12.21 -17.69 29.94
C THR A 16 11.74 -16.28 30.28
N LEU A 17 11.08 -15.58 29.35
CA LEU A 17 10.57 -14.22 29.54
C LEU A 17 9.34 -14.21 30.45
N THR A 18 9.49 -13.65 31.66
CA THR A 18 8.38 -13.48 32.61
C THR A 18 7.95 -12.01 32.67
N ILE A 19 6.64 -11.72 32.59
CA ILE A 19 6.13 -10.38 32.85
C ILE A 19 6.13 -10.13 34.36
N ILE A 20 6.79 -9.06 34.81
CA ILE A 20 6.49 -8.45 36.09
C ILE A 20 5.33 -7.49 35.84
N GLU A 21 4.14 -7.81 36.34
CA GLU A 21 3.02 -6.87 36.31
C GLU A 21 3.38 -5.66 37.17
N ASN A 22 3.90 -4.62 36.52
CA ASN A 22 4.36 -3.45 37.23
C ASN A 22 3.20 -2.47 37.40
N THR A 23 2.93 -2.15 38.67
CA THR A 23 1.82 -1.31 39.13
C THR A 23 1.76 0.04 38.40
N LYS A 24 0.52 0.53 38.20
CA LYS A 24 0.06 1.58 37.28
C LYS A 24 0.74 2.98 37.35
N LYS A 25 1.84 3.19 38.06
CA LYS A 25 2.41 4.53 38.29
C LYS A 25 3.63 4.92 37.45
N HIS A 26 4.32 3.97 36.79
CA HIS A 26 5.59 4.27 36.09
C HIS A 26 5.53 4.30 34.55
N THR A 27 4.38 4.00 33.94
CA THR A 27 4.28 3.92 32.47
C THR A 27 4.28 5.29 31.77
N ALA A 28 3.96 6.39 32.46
CA ALA A 28 3.95 7.70 31.79
C ALA A 28 5.38 8.24 31.56
N SER A 29 6.28 8.11 32.54
CA SER A 29 7.62 8.72 32.44
C SER A 29 8.57 7.92 31.56
N CYS A 30 8.55 6.58 31.61
CA CYS A 30 9.46 5.76 30.79
C CYS A 30 9.17 5.90 29.28
N TRP A 31 7.89 6.04 28.91
CA TRP A 31 7.51 6.30 27.52
C TRP A 31 7.84 7.73 27.09
N SER A 32 7.68 8.73 27.96
CA SER A 32 8.05 10.11 27.64
C SER A 32 9.56 10.32 27.49
N GLN A 33 10.38 9.48 28.12
CA GLN A 33 11.83 9.69 28.18
C GLN A 33 12.62 8.83 27.18
N PHE A 34 12.17 7.62 26.84
CA PHE A 34 13.02 6.67 26.09
C PHE A 34 12.50 6.25 24.71
N GLY A 35 11.24 6.49 24.36
CA GLY A 35 10.70 6.21 23.01
C GLY A 35 10.74 4.76 22.52
N PHE A 36 11.38 3.84 23.27
CA PHE A 36 11.57 2.42 22.96
C PHE A 36 11.45 1.57 24.22
N PRO A 37 10.98 0.31 24.13
CA PRO A 37 10.95 -0.59 25.28
C PRO A 37 12.36 -1.12 25.60
N ALA A 38 12.93 -0.68 26.73
CA ALA A 38 14.01 -1.40 27.39
C ALA A 38 13.42 -2.56 28.21
N ILE A 39 13.95 -3.78 28.07
CA ILE A 39 13.59 -4.91 28.93
C ILE A 39 14.46 -4.80 30.18
N VAL A 40 13.86 -4.62 31.34
CA VAL A 40 14.52 -4.49 32.65
C VAL A 40 14.10 -5.65 33.56
N ASP A 41 15.03 -6.15 34.39
CA ASP A 41 14.79 -7.24 35.32
C ASP A 41 14.02 -6.76 36.56
N ASN A 42 13.76 -7.70 37.45
CA ASN A 42 13.14 -7.48 38.75
C ASN A 42 13.93 -6.56 39.70
N LYS A 43 15.13 -6.11 39.32
CA LYS A 43 15.96 -5.15 40.06
C LYS A 43 16.12 -3.83 39.31
N GLY A 44 15.47 -3.65 38.15
CA GLY A 44 15.58 -2.46 37.31
C GLY A 44 16.81 -2.45 36.40
N VAL A 45 17.47 -3.58 36.19
CA VAL A 45 18.67 -3.72 35.34
C VAL A 45 18.25 -4.19 33.94
N VAL A 46 18.73 -3.56 32.88
CA VAL A 46 18.35 -3.89 31.49
C VAL A 46 18.83 -5.33 31.14
N VAL A 47 17.92 -6.23 30.75
CA VAL A 47 18.16 -7.70 30.62
C VAL A 47 18.34 -8.17 29.19
N THR A 48 17.70 -7.56 28.18
CA THR A 48 18.04 -7.94 26.80
C THR A 48 19.35 -7.31 26.40
N LYS A 49 20.35 -8.18 26.28
CA LYS A 49 21.55 -7.96 25.50
C LYS A 49 21.18 -7.53 24.08
N LEU A 50 21.45 -6.26 23.76
CA LEU A 50 21.96 -5.91 22.43
C LEU A 50 23.34 -6.57 22.34
N ASP A 51 23.38 -7.83 21.92
CA ASP A 51 24.52 -8.77 22.07
C ASP A 51 25.87 -8.31 21.50
N ASN A 52 25.95 -7.15 20.83
CA ASN A 52 27.18 -6.62 20.28
C ASN A 52 27.70 -5.31 20.91
N PHE A 53 26.99 -4.70 21.86
CA PHE A 53 27.40 -3.35 22.31
C PHE A 53 28.41 -3.35 23.45
N VAL A 54 28.26 -4.18 24.50
CA VAL A 54 29.24 -4.22 25.61
C VAL A 54 29.22 -5.58 26.30
N SER A 55 30.37 -6.23 26.44
CA SER A 55 30.52 -7.34 27.40
C SER A 55 30.50 -6.77 28.81
N TRP A 56 29.33 -6.77 29.44
CA TRP A 56 29.11 -6.26 30.81
C TRP A 56 30.00 -6.91 31.87
N ALA A 57 30.46 -8.14 31.62
CA ALA A 57 31.40 -8.85 32.50
C ALA A 57 32.76 -8.15 32.64
N LYS A 58 33.13 -7.27 31.69
CA LYS A 58 34.44 -6.63 31.66
C LYS A 58 34.52 -5.31 32.46
N TYR A 59 33.39 -4.65 32.73
CA TYR A 59 33.41 -3.25 33.16
C TYR A 59 32.79 -2.97 34.55
N GLY A 60 32.31 -3.98 35.27
CA GLY A 60 31.75 -3.79 36.61
C GLY A 60 30.46 -2.96 36.62
N ASN A 61 30.21 -2.21 37.71
CA ASN A 61 29.03 -1.34 37.85
C ASN A 61 29.25 -0.02 37.06
N ILE A 62 28.70 0.08 35.86
CA ILE A 62 28.66 1.33 35.08
C ILE A 62 27.29 2.02 35.27
N HIS A 63 27.27 3.35 35.38
CA HIS A 63 26.03 4.11 35.40
C HIS A 63 25.39 4.15 34.01
N VAL A 64 24.07 4.00 33.90
CA VAL A 64 23.37 3.94 32.60
C VAL A 64 23.59 5.23 31.78
N ASP A 65 23.64 6.37 32.45
CA ASP A 65 23.89 7.67 31.81
C ASP A 65 25.30 7.80 31.19
N ASP A 66 26.26 6.96 31.60
CA ASP A 66 27.60 6.93 31.00
C ASP A 66 27.65 6.12 29.69
N ILE A 67 26.57 5.38 29.38
CA ILE A 67 26.48 4.48 28.22
C ILE A 67 25.48 5.00 27.19
N LEU A 68 24.37 5.58 27.64
CA LEU A 68 23.35 6.09 26.75
C LEU A 68 23.78 7.42 26.15
N PHE A 69 23.82 7.48 24.83
CA PHE A 69 24.02 8.72 24.11
C PHE A 69 22.76 9.58 24.15
N GLY A 70 22.93 10.89 24.35
CA GLY A 70 21.83 11.85 24.24
C GLY A 70 21.26 11.90 22.82
N ALA A 71 20.03 12.39 22.69
CA ALA A 71 19.33 12.50 21.40
C ALA A 71 20.14 13.27 20.35
N ASP A 72 20.82 14.35 20.75
CA ASP A 72 21.67 15.14 19.85
C ASP A 72 22.86 14.34 19.34
N THR A 73 23.50 13.54 20.21
CA THR A 73 24.63 12.67 19.83
C THR A 73 24.19 11.59 18.85
N ILE A 74 23.04 10.96 19.09
CA ILE A 74 22.46 9.98 18.17
C ILE A 74 22.15 10.66 16.83
N SER A 75 21.50 11.82 16.85
CA SER A 75 21.14 12.60 15.65
C SER A 75 22.37 12.93 14.80
N SER A 76 23.41 13.51 15.41
CA SER A 76 24.67 13.82 14.72
C SER A 76 25.37 12.55 14.20
N HIS A 77 25.34 11.45 14.94
CA HIS A 77 25.93 10.20 14.48
C HIS A 77 25.17 9.61 13.28
N VAL A 78 23.83 9.64 13.30
CA VAL A 78 22.99 9.22 12.18
C VAL A 78 23.27 10.09 10.94
N GLU A 79 23.47 11.39 11.11
CA GLU A 79 23.82 12.28 10.01
C GLU A 79 25.19 11.93 9.40
N ILE A 80 26.20 11.65 10.23
CA ILE A 80 27.52 11.19 9.78
C ILE A 80 27.39 9.88 8.99
N LEU A 81 26.68 8.89 9.53
CA LEU A 81 26.46 7.61 8.85
C LEU A 81 25.70 7.79 7.54
N ALA A 82 24.67 8.64 7.51
CA ALA A 82 23.92 8.93 6.31
C ALA A 82 24.80 9.56 5.23
N ASN A 83 25.70 10.49 5.59
CA ASN A 83 26.66 11.10 4.67
C ASN A 83 27.69 10.10 4.16
N GLN A 84 28.14 9.16 5.00
CA GLN A 84 28.99 8.05 4.58
C GLN A 84 28.27 7.17 3.56
N TYR A 85 27.04 6.71 3.84
CA TYR A 85 26.26 5.90 2.92
C TYR A 85 25.94 6.63 1.61
N ARG A 86 25.62 7.92 1.64
CA ARG A 86 25.45 8.73 0.41
C ARG A 86 26.72 8.75 -0.43
N SER A 87 27.88 8.88 0.21
CA SER A 87 29.18 8.87 -0.47
C SER A 87 29.46 7.50 -1.11
N GLU A 88 29.17 6.41 -0.42
CA GLU A 88 29.29 5.05 -0.95
C GLU A 88 28.36 4.79 -2.14
N ILE A 89 27.08 5.17 -2.01
CA ILE A 89 26.10 5.05 -3.11
C ILE A 89 26.55 5.89 -4.30
N ARG A 90 27.00 7.14 -4.07
CA ARG A 90 27.55 8.00 -5.12
C ARG A 90 28.67 7.33 -5.89
N GLN A 91 29.61 6.66 -5.22
CA GLN A 91 30.68 5.92 -5.91
C GLN A 91 30.12 4.81 -6.80
N LYS A 92 29.12 4.06 -6.32
CA LYS A 92 28.45 3.00 -7.10
C LYS A 92 27.66 3.53 -8.30
N LEU A 93 27.25 4.80 -8.28
CA LEU A 93 26.49 5.42 -9.37
C LEU A 93 27.37 5.98 -10.50
N ILE A 94 28.69 6.13 -10.31
CA ILE A 94 29.58 6.76 -11.30
C ILE A 94 29.53 6.02 -12.66
N GLU A 95 29.75 4.72 -12.63
CA GLU A 95 29.76 3.87 -13.83
C GLU A 95 28.40 3.84 -14.54
N PRO A 96 27.27 3.51 -13.88
CA PRO A 96 25.99 3.42 -14.57
C PRO A 96 25.49 4.80 -15.03
N LEU A 97 25.87 5.89 -14.35
CA LEU A 97 25.57 7.25 -14.80
C LEU A 97 26.29 7.57 -16.12
N SER A 98 27.57 7.21 -16.23
CA SER A 98 28.35 7.42 -17.46
C SER A 98 27.78 6.67 -18.66
N GLN A 99 27.11 5.53 -18.40
CA GLN A 99 26.48 4.69 -19.42
C GLN A 99 25.00 4.99 -19.66
N HIS A 100 24.42 5.98 -18.98
CA HIS A 100 22.97 6.27 -19.05
C HIS A 100 22.11 5.06 -18.65
N ALA A 101 22.62 4.22 -17.76
CA ALA A 101 22.03 2.96 -17.31
C ALA A 101 21.34 3.08 -15.94
N ILE A 102 21.10 4.31 -15.48
CA ILE A 102 20.38 4.60 -14.24
C ILE A 102 18.90 4.81 -14.54
N THR A 103 18.05 4.20 -13.71
CA THR A 103 16.62 4.49 -13.66
C THR A 103 16.25 5.07 -12.31
N ILE A 104 15.56 6.20 -12.32
CA ILE A 104 14.97 6.84 -11.14
C ILE A 104 13.48 6.53 -11.10
N CYS A 105 13.02 6.09 -9.93
CA CYS A 105 11.63 5.78 -9.65
C CYS A 105 11.11 6.77 -8.60
N PRO A 106 10.64 7.97 -9.00
CA PRO A 106 10.01 8.87 -8.05
C PRO A 106 8.60 8.37 -7.72
N ASP A 107 8.26 8.39 -6.44
CA ASP A 107 6.94 8.05 -5.92
C ASP A 107 6.44 9.19 -5.03
N MET A 108 5.15 9.52 -5.13
CA MET A 108 4.55 10.58 -4.34
C MET A 108 3.31 10.08 -3.63
N TRP A 109 3.21 10.36 -2.34
CA TRP A 109 2.03 10.05 -1.55
C TRP A 109 1.72 11.17 -0.57
N CYS A 110 0.43 11.30 -0.25
CA CYS A 110 -0.04 12.22 0.79
C CYS A 110 -0.24 11.44 2.10
N ASP A 111 0.31 11.97 3.19
CA ASP A 111 -0.13 11.62 4.54
C ASP A 111 -1.30 12.54 4.91
N SER A 112 -2.52 12.04 4.74
CA SER A 112 -3.74 12.79 5.03
C SER A 112 -3.92 13.11 6.52
N TYR A 113 -3.21 12.44 7.43
CA TYR A 113 -3.27 12.77 8.85
C TYR A 113 -2.37 13.96 9.17
N LEU A 114 -1.15 13.95 8.64
CA LEU A 114 -0.19 15.05 8.84
C LEU A 114 -0.43 16.23 7.88
N GLN A 115 -1.24 16.03 6.83
CA GLN A 115 -1.45 16.99 5.74
C GLN A 115 -0.11 17.36 5.08
N VAL A 116 0.75 16.35 4.90
CA VAL A 116 2.08 16.48 4.29
C VAL A 116 2.18 15.47 3.16
N SER A 117 2.59 15.94 1.99
CA SER A 117 2.98 15.05 0.91
C SER A 117 4.45 14.70 1.00
N TYR A 118 4.82 13.55 0.44
CA TYR A 118 6.19 13.06 0.44
C TYR A 118 6.58 12.68 -0.97
N LEU A 119 7.80 13.03 -1.35
CA LEU A 119 8.47 12.56 -2.56
C LEU A 119 9.54 11.54 -2.15
N GLY A 120 9.26 10.27 -2.40
CA GLY A 120 10.24 9.19 -2.34
C GLY A 120 11.01 9.11 -3.65
N ILE A 121 12.32 8.89 -3.57
CA ILE A 121 13.16 8.66 -4.74
C ILE A 121 13.95 7.39 -4.51
N SER A 122 13.72 6.40 -5.38
CA SER A 122 14.55 5.21 -5.46
C SER A 122 15.31 5.20 -6.78
N VAL A 123 16.49 4.59 -6.76
CA VAL A 123 17.32 4.35 -7.95
C VAL A 123 17.48 2.87 -8.18
N CYS A 124 17.46 2.44 -9.43
CA CYS A 124 17.86 1.09 -9.83
C CYS A 124 18.77 1.11 -11.06
N PHE A 125 19.70 0.15 -11.07
CA PHE A 125 20.67 -0.06 -12.15
C PHE A 125 21.22 -1.49 -12.07
N THR A 126 21.90 -1.91 -13.14
CA THR A 126 22.69 -3.15 -13.15
C THR A 126 24.15 -2.75 -13.20
N ASP A 127 24.97 -3.31 -12.31
CA ASP A 127 26.40 -3.02 -12.29
C ASP A 127 27.20 -3.86 -13.32
N GLU A 128 28.49 -3.61 -13.40
CA GLU A 128 29.43 -4.35 -14.27
C GLU A 128 29.50 -5.87 -13.99
N ASN A 129 29.04 -6.30 -12.80
CA ASN A 129 28.98 -7.71 -12.39
C ASN A 129 27.61 -8.33 -12.67
N TYR A 130 26.75 -7.65 -13.43
CA TYR A 130 25.38 -8.05 -13.74
C TYR A 130 24.49 -8.18 -12.48
N GLN A 131 24.83 -7.48 -11.40
CA GLN A 131 23.99 -7.42 -10.21
C GLN A 131 22.98 -6.29 -10.34
N PHE A 132 21.70 -6.64 -10.21
CA PHE A 132 20.64 -5.65 -10.12
C PHE A 132 20.62 -5.03 -8.73
N LEU A 133 20.84 -3.72 -8.66
CA LEU A 133 20.94 -2.97 -7.41
C LEU A 133 19.84 -1.93 -7.33
N THR A 134 19.31 -1.77 -6.12
CA THR A 134 18.31 -0.74 -5.82
C THR A 134 18.63 -0.03 -4.51
N TYR A 135 18.50 1.28 -4.50
CA TYR A 135 18.67 2.10 -3.29
C TYR A 135 17.52 3.09 -3.16
N ASP A 136 17.01 3.22 -1.94
CA ASP A 136 16.15 4.34 -1.57
C ASP A 136 17.06 5.52 -1.23
N LEU A 137 17.05 6.55 -2.09
CA LEU A 137 17.96 7.68 -1.98
C LEU A 137 17.48 8.67 -0.93
N CYS A 138 16.18 8.99 -0.96
CA CYS A 138 15.58 9.91 0.00
C CYS A 138 14.06 9.80 0.05
N CYS A 139 13.50 10.32 1.13
CA CYS A 139 12.11 10.70 1.26
C CYS A 139 12.08 12.16 1.71
N HIS A 140 11.55 13.05 0.87
CA HIS A 140 11.49 14.48 1.17
C HIS A 140 10.05 14.91 1.45
N PRO A 141 9.76 15.61 2.55
CA PRO A 141 8.47 16.26 2.71
C PRO A 141 8.30 17.29 1.60
N TYR A 142 7.07 17.43 1.15
CA TYR A 142 6.70 18.18 -0.03
C TYR A 142 5.38 18.88 0.28
N SER A 143 5.38 20.22 0.26
CA SER A 143 4.17 20.97 0.58
C SER A 143 3.15 20.85 -0.56
N GLU A 144 1.86 20.97 -0.24
CA GLU A 144 0.78 20.90 -1.25
C GLU A 144 0.90 22.03 -2.30
N GLU A 145 1.30 23.22 -1.86
CA GLU A 145 1.53 24.40 -2.70
C GLU A 145 2.67 24.17 -3.71
N ASP A 146 3.56 23.23 -3.40
CA ASP A 146 4.70 22.91 -4.24
C ASP A 146 4.41 21.87 -5.33
N LYS A 147 3.20 21.29 -5.45
CA LYS A 147 2.88 20.19 -6.41
C LYS A 147 2.88 20.54 -7.89
N SER A 148 3.39 21.69 -8.30
CA SER A 148 3.57 22.01 -9.72
C SER A 148 4.59 21.09 -10.40
N ALA A 149 4.47 20.96 -11.73
CA ALA A 149 5.41 20.17 -12.52
C ALA A 149 6.84 20.73 -12.44
N GLU A 150 6.97 22.04 -12.39
CA GLU A 150 8.23 22.78 -12.30
C GLU A 150 8.93 22.50 -10.97
N ASN A 151 8.17 22.53 -9.88
CA ASN A 151 8.69 22.27 -8.54
C ASN A 151 9.09 20.80 -8.34
N ILE A 152 8.42 19.85 -9.01
CA ILE A 152 8.84 18.44 -9.00
C ILE A 152 10.27 18.32 -9.55
N ILE A 153 10.58 19.00 -10.65
CA ILE A 153 11.93 18.99 -11.23
C ILE A 153 12.96 19.62 -10.28
N ILE A 154 12.61 20.73 -9.62
CA ILE A 154 13.50 21.38 -8.65
C ILE A 154 13.79 20.43 -7.48
N ALA A 155 12.75 19.77 -6.94
CA ALA A 155 12.91 18.84 -5.83
C ALA A 155 13.71 17.59 -6.22
N LEU A 156 13.48 17.03 -7.41
CA LEU A 156 14.29 15.93 -7.94
C LEU A 156 15.77 16.31 -8.01
N LYS A 157 16.11 17.47 -8.58
CA LYS A 157 17.50 17.94 -8.67
C LYS A 157 18.14 18.09 -7.29
N LYS A 158 17.46 18.77 -6.36
CA LYS A 158 17.95 18.98 -4.99
C LYS A 158 18.15 17.65 -4.24
N ALA A 159 17.25 16.70 -4.45
CA ALA A 159 17.31 15.40 -3.80
C ALA A 159 18.41 14.48 -4.38
N LEU A 160 18.73 14.63 -5.67
CA LEU A 160 19.73 13.84 -6.38
C LEU A 160 21.15 14.43 -6.30
N GLU A 161 21.28 15.72 -6.00
CA GLU A 161 22.56 16.44 -5.85
C GLU A 161 23.56 15.74 -4.89
N PRO A 162 23.17 15.29 -3.68
CA PRO A 162 24.10 14.60 -2.77
C PRO A 162 24.71 13.32 -3.35
N PHE A 163 24.06 12.73 -4.35
CA PHE A 163 24.50 11.52 -5.04
C PHE A 163 25.31 11.83 -6.31
N GLY A 164 25.63 13.09 -6.57
CA GLY A 164 26.44 13.52 -7.72
C GLY A 164 25.68 13.54 -9.05
N ILE A 165 24.34 13.48 -9.01
CA ILE A 165 23.49 13.49 -10.20
C ILE A 165 22.97 14.92 -10.40
N ALA A 166 23.57 15.65 -11.36
CA ALA A 166 23.20 17.03 -11.68
C ALA A 166 22.34 17.14 -12.94
N ASP A 167 22.56 16.26 -13.92
CA ASP A 167 21.88 16.27 -15.21
C ASP A 167 20.83 15.15 -15.27
N LEU A 168 19.56 15.55 -15.29
CA LEU A 168 18.44 14.61 -15.38
C LEU A 168 18.33 13.95 -16.76
N SER A 169 18.95 14.53 -17.82
CA SER A 169 18.90 13.96 -19.16
C SER A 169 19.69 12.64 -19.30
N GLN A 170 20.55 12.35 -18.33
CA GLN A 170 21.31 11.09 -18.24
C GLN A 170 20.50 9.94 -17.60
N LEU A 171 19.28 10.22 -17.15
CA LEU A 171 18.48 9.31 -16.34
C LEU A 171 17.29 8.79 -17.13
N ASN A 172 16.95 7.53 -16.88
CA ASN A 172 15.65 6.99 -17.23
C ASN A 172 14.69 7.22 -16.06
N PHE A 173 13.40 7.42 -16.35
CA PHE A 173 12.39 7.63 -15.31
C PHE A 173 11.29 6.58 -15.38
N VAL A 174 10.91 6.06 -14.23
CA VAL A 174 9.70 5.25 -14.06
C VAL A 174 8.80 5.92 -13.04
N SER A 175 7.69 6.53 -13.46
CA SER A 175 6.77 7.24 -12.56
C SER A 175 5.35 6.71 -12.69
N ASP A 176 4.47 7.10 -11.77
CA ASP A 176 3.04 7.00 -11.99
C ASP A 176 2.56 7.95 -13.12
N ARG A 177 1.24 8.03 -13.29
CA ARG A 177 0.59 8.88 -14.28
C ARG A 177 -0.07 10.12 -13.67
N GLY A 178 0.37 10.53 -12.48
CA GLY A 178 -0.09 11.76 -11.86
C GLY A 178 0.14 12.93 -12.81
N SER A 179 -0.86 13.79 -12.95
CA SER A 179 -0.86 14.85 -13.97
C SER A 179 0.39 15.75 -13.92
N ASN A 180 0.89 16.03 -12.71
CA ASN A 180 2.10 16.84 -12.49
C ASN A 180 3.38 16.07 -12.85
N PHE A 181 3.47 14.76 -12.56
CA PHE A 181 4.60 13.93 -13.00
C PHE A 181 4.65 13.82 -14.52
N ILE A 182 3.51 13.61 -15.18
CA ILE A 182 3.45 13.57 -16.64
C ILE A 182 4.01 14.85 -17.23
N LYS A 183 3.57 16.02 -16.74
CA LYS A 183 4.06 17.33 -17.22
C LYS A 183 5.56 17.52 -16.93
N ALA A 184 5.99 17.23 -15.70
CA ALA A 184 7.37 17.43 -15.24
C ALA A 184 8.35 16.55 -16.03
N LEU A 185 8.02 15.27 -16.16
CA LEU A 185 8.94 14.27 -16.72
C LEU A 185 8.82 14.12 -18.24
N LYS A 186 7.81 14.73 -18.89
CA LYS A 186 7.61 14.68 -20.36
C LYS A 186 8.89 14.87 -21.18
N PRO A 187 9.81 15.81 -20.86
CA PRO A 187 11.05 16.00 -21.63
C PRO A 187 12.00 14.79 -21.59
N TYR A 188 11.86 13.90 -20.62
CA TYR A 188 12.74 12.75 -20.37
C TYR A 188 12.14 11.41 -20.79
N SER A 189 11.01 11.41 -21.52
CA SER A 189 10.35 10.20 -22.05
C SER A 189 10.14 9.07 -20.99
N PRO A 190 9.40 9.35 -19.90
CA PRO A 190 9.30 8.43 -18.77
C PRO A 190 8.51 7.17 -19.16
N ILE A 191 8.87 6.06 -18.52
CA ILE A 191 8.09 4.82 -18.55
C ILE A 191 7.03 4.92 -17.45
N TYR A 192 5.77 4.62 -17.78
CA TYR A 192 4.70 4.71 -16.81
C TYR A 192 4.49 3.40 -16.06
N CYS A 193 4.32 3.51 -14.73
CA CYS A 193 4.11 2.42 -13.81
C CYS A 193 2.90 1.57 -14.21
N VAL A 194 3.16 0.31 -14.57
CA VAL A 194 2.14 -0.65 -14.99
C VAL A 194 1.19 -0.99 -13.85
N ALA A 195 1.71 -1.10 -12.64
CA ALA A 195 0.90 -1.43 -11.48
C ALA A 195 -0.07 -0.29 -11.11
N HIS A 196 0.32 0.98 -11.33
CA HIS A 196 -0.62 2.11 -11.28
C HIS A 196 -1.70 2.01 -12.38
N ARG A 197 -1.33 1.61 -13.61
CA ARG A 197 -2.32 1.40 -14.69
C ARG A 197 -3.31 0.28 -14.37
N LEU A 198 -2.84 -0.83 -13.83
CA LEU A 198 -3.70 -1.93 -13.38
C LEU A 198 -4.64 -1.48 -12.26
N ASN A 199 -4.15 -0.69 -11.31
CA ASN A 199 -4.98 -0.07 -10.29
C ASN A 199 -6.07 0.82 -10.90
N ASN A 200 -5.73 1.64 -11.90
CA ASN A 200 -6.70 2.50 -12.56
C ASN A 200 -7.78 1.71 -13.30
N ILE A 201 -7.45 0.55 -13.89
CA ILE A 201 -8.47 -0.38 -14.44
C ILE A 201 -9.43 -0.82 -13.33
N ILE A 202 -8.89 -1.30 -12.19
CA ILE A 202 -9.71 -1.75 -11.05
C ILE A 202 -10.57 -0.58 -10.51
N LYS A 203 -10.01 0.62 -10.38
CA LYS A 203 -10.75 1.82 -9.98
C LYS A 203 -11.91 2.09 -10.93
N THR A 204 -11.64 2.15 -12.23
CA THR A 204 -12.67 2.43 -13.25
C THR A 204 -13.75 1.37 -13.25
N CYS A 205 -13.45 0.11 -12.90
CA CYS A 205 -14.47 -0.95 -12.80
C CYS A 205 -15.33 -0.86 -11.53
N PHE A 206 -14.75 -0.50 -10.38
CA PHE A 206 -15.40 -0.70 -9.06
C PHE A 206 -15.61 0.56 -8.21
N TYR A 207 -15.03 1.69 -8.61
CA TYR A 207 -15.13 2.99 -7.94
C TYR A 207 -15.92 4.01 -8.75
N GLN A 208 -16.72 3.55 -9.72
CA GLN A 208 -17.63 4.42 -10.47
C GLN A 208 -18.59 5.10 -9.50
N THR A 209 -18.40 6.39 -9.28
CA THR A 209 -19.38 7.23 -8.59
C THR A 209 -20.38 7.68 -9.63
N GLY A 210 -21.67 7.43 -9.38
CA GLY A 210 -22.71 7.99 -10.22
C GLY A 210 -22.66 9.49 -10.19
N LYS A 211 -22.18 10.10 -11.28
CA LYS A 211 -22.54 11.48 -11.59
C LYS A 211 -24.03 11.45 -11.94
N ILE A 212 -24.88 11.66 -10.93
CA ILE A 212 -26.26 12.05 -11.20
C ILE A 212 -26.15 13.40 -11.92
N LYS A 213 -26.29 13.39 -13.25
CA LYS A 213 -26.49 14.62 -14.01
C LYS A 213 -27.77 15.23 -13.46
N ARG A 214 -27.65 16.30 -12.66
CA ARG A 214 -28.80 17.12 -12.27
C ARG A 214 -29.41 17.64 -13.57
N LYS A 215 -30.52 17.05 -14.01
CA LYS A 215 -31.44 17.77 -14.87
C LYS A 215 -32.01 18.89 -14.01
N THR A 216 -31.51 20.10 -14.22
CA THR A 216 -32.29 21.30 -13.92
C THR A 216 -33.48 21.27 -14.87
N ASP A 217 -34.61 20.76 -14.40
CA ASP A 217 -35.94 21.30 -14.71
C ASP A 217 -37.01 20.58 -13.88
N ASP A 218 -37.86 21.42 -13.27
CA ASP A 218 -39.18 21.16 -12.68
C ASP A 218 -39.31 20.33 -11.39
N GLY A 219 -39.07 21.01 -10.25
CA GLY A 219 -40.13 21.18 -9.23
C GLY A 219 -40.66 19.98 -8.43
N ILE A 220 -39.83 19.00 -8.03
CA ILE A 220 -40.25 17.95 -7.08
C ILE A 220 -39.47 18.06 -5.74
N PRO A 221 -40.14 17.98 -4.57
CA PRO A 221 -39.49 18.15 -3.28
C PRO A 221 -38.49 17.03 -2.94
N ASN A 222 -37.45 17.47 -2.24
CA ASN A 222 -36.20 16.77 -1.97
C ASN A 222 -36.33 15.91 -0.69
N GLU A 223 -36.93 14.72 -0.77
CA GLU A 223 -36.90 13.72 0.30
C GLU A 223 -36.63 12.33 -0.27
N ALA A 224 -35.68 11.63 0.33
CA ALA A 224 -35.15 10.29 -0.04
C ALA A 224 -34.10 10.22 -1.16
N LEU A 225 -32.86 10.68 -0.89
CA LEU A 225 -31.63 10.02 -1.36
C LEU A 225 -30.37 10.59 -0.67
N GLU A 226 -30.25 10.40 0.64
CA GLU A 226 -28.94 10.50 1.31
C GLU A 226 -28.16 9.20 1.11
N LEU A 227 -27.53 9.06 -0.07
CA LEU A 227 -26.27 8.34 -0.17
C LEU A 227 -25.18 9.34 0.18
N VAL A 228 -24.78 9.36 1.44
CA VAL A 228 -23.59 10.08 1.91
C VAL A 228 -22.38 9.43 1.24
N TYR A 229 -22.01 9.94 0.07
CA TYR A 229 -20.71 9.69 -0.53
C TYR A 229 -19.69 10.45 0.31
N SER A 230 -18.81 9.70 0.99
CA SER A 230 -17.57 10.29 1.50
C SER A 230 -16.81 10.83 0.30
N SER A 231 -16.81 12.15 0.17
CA SER A 231 -15.80 12.85 -0.62
C SER A 231 -14.47 12.62 0.09
N ASP A 232 -13.82 11.50 -0.20
CA ASP A 232 -12.36 11.43 -0.13
C ASP A 232 -11.87 12.26 -1.33
N SER A 233 -12.02 13.59 -1.18
CA SER A 233 -11.53 14.61 -2.09
C SER A 233 -10.02 14.71 -1.90
N ASP A 234 -9.30 13.72 -2.41
CA ASP A 234 -7.94 13.95 -2.86
C ASP A 234 -8.07 14.31 -4.34
N ASP A 235 -7.79 15.59 -4.59
CA ASP A 235 -7.92 16.32 -5.84
C ASP A 235 -6.99 15.79 -6.94
N ASP A 236 -7.32 14.61 -7.45
CA ASP A 236 -7.05 14.24 -8.83
C ASP A 236 -8.38 14.29 -9.57
N THR A 237 -8.84 15.50 -9.88
CA THR A 237 -9.58 15.71 -11.14
C THR A 237 -8.63 15.45 -12.31
N ASP A 238 -8.10 14.22 -12.37
CA ASP A 238 -7.32 13.70 -13.46
C ASP A 238 -8.17 13.85 -14.70
N ASN A 239 -7.70 14.74 -15.56
CA ASN A 239 -8.40 15.24 -16.72
C ASN A 239 -8.91 14.05 -17.55
N TYR A 240 -10.21 13.75 -17.45
CA TYR A 240 -10.90 12.70 -18.20
C TYR A 240 -10.64 12.86 -19.71
N GLU A 241 -10.44 14.11 -20.16
CA GLU A 241 -10.07 14.46 -21.54
C GLU A 241 -8.71 13.87 -21.96
N ASN A 242 -7.70 13.82 -21.08
CA ASN A 242 -6.39 13.25 -21.43
C ASN A 242 -6.41 11.72 -21.51
N TYR A 243 -7.25 11.06 -20.72
CA TYR A 243 -7.47 9.61 -20.87
C TYR A 243 -8.26 9.30 -22.15
N ALA A 244 -9.26 10.11 -22.51
CA ALA A 244 -9.99 10.03 -23.78
C ALA A 244 -9.09 10.21 -25.01
N ILE A 245 -8.16 11.17 -24.95
CA ILE A 245 -7.19 11.44 -26.04
C ILE A 245 -6.19 10.28 -26.21
N VAL A 246 -5.77 9.63 -25.12
CA VAL A 246 -4.85 8.47 -25.21
C VAL A 246 -5.58 7.19 -25.61
N ALA A 247 -6.80 6.97 -25.13
CA ALA A 247 -7.59 5.80 -25.52
C ALA A 247 -8.00 5.87 -27.01
N SER A 248 -8.42 7.04 -27.50
CA SER A 248 -8.72 7.26 -28.93
C SER A 248 -7.50 7.09 -29.85
N SER A 249 -6.29 7.44 -29.40
CA SER A 249 -5.06 7.24 -30.19
C SER A 249 -4.60 5.76 -30.26
N PHE A 250 -5.17 4.87 -29.44
CA PHE A 250 -5.02 3.42 -29.54
C PHE A 250 -6.31 2.70 -30.01
N GLY A 251 -7.33 3.44 -30.46
CA GLY A 251 -8.60 2.88 -30.95
C GLY A 251 -9.51 2.28 -29.88
N TYR A 252 -9.32 2.63 -28.61
CA TYR A 252 -10.21 2.25 -27.52
C TYR A 252 -11.14 3.41 -27.17
N ASP A 253 -12.43 3.25 -27.43
CA ASP A 253 -13.44 4.16 -26.87
C ASP A 253 -13.48 3.95 -25.35
N LEU A 254 -13.19 5.00 -24.58
CA LEU A 254 -13.47 5.00 -23.16
C LEU A 254 -14.99 4.95 -22.99
N ILE A 255 -15.47 3.80 -22.54
CA ILE A 255 -16.89 3.59 -22.27
C ILE A 255 -17.24 4.46 -21.07
N ASP A 256 -17.89 5.59 -21.32
CA ASP A 256 -18.62 6.35 -20.31
C ASP A 256 -19.87 5.52 -19.99
N VAL A 257 -19.71 4.51 -19.13
CA VAL A 257 -20.81 3.61 -18.76
C VAL A 257 -21.78 4.43 -17.91
N ASP A 258 -22.94 4.77 -18.48
CA ASP A 258 -24.03 5.30 -17.68
C ASP A 258 -24.41 4.21 -16.66
N LEU A 259 -24.40 4.52 -15.36
CA LEU A 259 -24.80 3.57 -14.32
C LEU A 259 -26.24 3.07 -14.53
N MET A 260 -27.05 3.79 -15.31
CA MET A 260 -28.37 3.33 -15.70
C MET A 260 -28.32 2.09 -16.60
N ASP A 261 -27.28 1.95 -17.42
CA ASP A 261 -27.07 0.84 -18.36
C ASP A 261 -26.44 -0.40 -17.74
N LEU A 262 -26.04 -0.32 -16.45
CA LEU A 262 -25.53 -1.49 -15.73
C LEU A 262 -26.63 -2.52 -15.47
N THR A 263 -26.28 -3.79 -15.66
CA THR A 263 -27.14 -4.93 -15.28
C THR A 263 -27.45 -4.91 -13.78
N SER A 264 -28.56 -5.52 -13.38
CA SER A 264 -28.93 -5.66 -11.96
C SER A 264 -27.82 -6.33 -11.13
N SER A 265 -27.13 -7.30 -11.71
CA SER A 265 -25.99 -7.98 -11.07
C SER A 265 -24.81 -7.03 -10.84
N ALA A 266 -24.46 -6.19 -11.82
CA ALA A 266 -23.40 -5.19 -11.66
C ALA A 266 -23.77 -4.13 -10.60
N LYS A 267 -25.02 -3.69 -10.55
CA LYS A 267 -25.54 -2.79 -9.50
C LYS A 267 -25.43 -3.42 -8.11
N ASN A 268 -25.73 -4.71 -7.98
CA ASN A 268 -25.58 -5.46 -6.72
C ASN A 268 -24.12 -5.58 -6.28
N ILE A 269 -23.19 -5.79 -7.21
CA ILE A 269 -21.74 -5.80 -6.94
C ILE A 269 -21.28 -4.45 -6.39
N LEU A 270 -21.60 -3.34 -7.08
CA LEU A 270 -21.20 -1.99 -6.65
C LEU A 270 -21.80 -1.61 -5.29
N LYS A 271 -23.05 -2.01 -5.03
CA LYS A 271 -23.72 -1.83 -3.73
C LYS A 271 -23.02 -2.63 -2.63
N THR A 272 -22.59 -3.85 -2.91
CA THR A 272 -21.85 -4.70 -1.97
C THR A 272 -20.49 -4.07 -1.63
N ILE A 273 -19.75 -3.58 -2.64
CA ILE A 273 -18.46 -2.91 -2.44
C ILE A 273 -18.61 -1.63 -1.61
N SER A 274 -19.63 -0.82 -1.91
CA SER A 274 -19.93 0.41 -1.15
C SER A 274 -20.26 0.09 0.31
N SER A 275 -21.03 -0.98 0.54
CA SER A 275 -21.35 -1.48 1.88
C SER A 275 -20.09 -1.93 2.64
N CYS A 276 -19.17 -2.62 1.96
CA CYS A 276 -17.91 -3.08 2.54
C CYS A 276 -17.03 -1.93 3.04
N LYS A 277 -16.94 -0.82 2.30
CA LYS A 277 -16.11 0.34 2.65
C LYS A 277 -16.49 0.97 3.99
N ILE A 278 -17.78 0.98 4.34
CA ILE A 278 -18.30 1.58 5.57
C ILE A 278 -17.94 0.73 6.81
N LEU A 279 -17.63 -0.56 6.65
CA LEU A 279 -17.37 -1.48 7.75
C LEU A 279 -16.06 -1.22 8.49
N SER A 280 -15.09 -0.55 7.86
CA SER A 280 -13.82 -0.18 8.50
C SER A 280 -14.04 0.71 9.73
N GLY A 281 -15.09 1.53 9.74
CA GLY A 281 -15.51 2.34 10.89
C GLY A 281 -16.02 1.53 12.09
N LEU A 282 -16.21 0.22 11.96
CA LEU A 282 -16.65 -0.69 13.03
C LEU A 282 -15.51 -1.51 13.63
N ASN A 283 -14.25 -1.24 13.25
CA ASN A 283 -13.08 -2.06 13.60
C ASN A 283 -12.96 -2.39 15.09
N LYS A 284 -13.19 -1.41 15.98
CA LYS A 284 -13.12 -1.64 17.43
C LYS A 284 -14.10 -2.73 17.87
N ILE A 285 -15.35 -2.65 17.42
CA ILE A 285 -16.41 -3.60 17.80
C ILE A 285 -16.16 -4.98 17.19
N ILE A 286 -15.68 -5.02 15.93
CA ILE A 286 -15.31 -6.28 15.26
C ILE A 286 -14.21 -6.99 16.06
N GLN A 287 -13.19 -6.26 16.50
CA GLN A 287 -12.10 -6.81 17.31
C GLN A 287 -12.56 -7.24 18.70
N ASP A 288 -13.44 -6.47 19.34
CA ASP A 288 -14.04 -6.83 20.64
C ASP A 288 -14.85 -8.13 20.56
N GLN A 289 -15.35 -8.51 19.38
CA GLN A 289 -16.03 -9.79 19.11
C GLN A 289 -15.10 -10.89 18.59
N GLY A 290 -13.77 -10.70 18.65
CA GLY A 290 -12.78 -11.68 18.22
C GLY A 290 -12.52 -11.72 16.72
N GLY A 291 -13.03 -10.75 15.95
CA GLY A 291 -12.74 -10.60 14.53
C GLY A 291 -11.38 -9.93 14.26
N VAL A 292 -10.91 -10.05 13.03
CA VAL A 292 -9.73 -9.33 12.51
C VAL A 292 -10.13 -7.90 12.10
N ALA A 293 -9.19 -6.96 12.19
CA ALA A 293 -9.38 -5.61 11.68
C ALA A 293 -9.75 -5.64 10.19
N VAL A 294 -10.85 -4.98 9.85
CA VAL A 294 -11.25 -4.66 8.47
C VAL A 294 -10.34 -3.55 7.96
N LEU A 295 -9.63 -3.84 6.87
CA LEU A 295 -8.72 -2.90 6.23
C LEU A 295 -9.53 -1.89 5.42
N GLN A 296 -9.11 -0.63 5.40
CA GLN A 296 -9.75 0.37 4.55
C GLN A 296 -9.24 0.24 3.12
N ALA A 297 -10.17 0.22 2.15
CA ALA A 297 -9.80 0.39 0.77
C ALA A 297 -9.58 1.88 0.47
N THR A 298 -8.40 2.23 -0.04
CA THR A 298 -8.09 3.59 -0.50
C THR A 298 -7.88 3.55 -2.01
N THR A 299 -8.31 4.60 -2.71
CA THR A 299 -8.10 4.72 -4.16
C THR A 299 -6.61 4.72 -4.48
N VAL A 300 -5.80 5.37 -3.65
CA VAL A 300 -4.36 5.55 -3.90
C VAL A 300 -3.56 4.25 -3.76
N ARG A 301 -4.01 3.26 -2.96
CA ARG A 301 -3.26 2.00 -2.74
C ARG A 301 -3.85 0.82 -3.51
N TRP A 302 -3.00 0.18 -4.29
CA TRP A 302 -3.43 -0.65 -5.44
C TRP A 302 -4.01 -2.01 -5.04
N LEU A 303 -3.63 -2.52 -3.86
CA LEU A 303 -4.15 -3.79 -3.32
C LEU A 303 -5.28 -3.59 -2.30
N SER A 304 -5.67 -2.34 -2.03
CA SER A 304 -6.50 -1.99 -0.89
C SER A 304 -7.91 -2.59 -0.97
N MET A 305 -8.49 -2.72 -2.17
CA MET A 305 -9.80 -3.33 -2.35
C MET A 305 -9.78 -4.84 -2.08
N VAL A 306 -8.79 -5.56 -2.61
CA VAL A 306 -8.64 -7.00 -2.35
C VAL A 306 -8.40 -7.24 -0.86
N GLN A 307 -7.54 -6.43 -0.25
CA GLN A 307 -7.25 -6.49 1.18
C GLN A 307 -8.48 -6.19 2.06
N LEU A 308 -9.30 -5.20 1.68
CA LEU A 308 -10.59 -4.91 2.32
C LEU A 308 -11.49 -6.16 2.26
N LEU A 309 -11.72 -6.71 1.07
CA LEU A 309 -12.60 -7.86 0.89
C LEU A 309 -12.09 -9.10 1.64
N GLU A 310 -10.80 -9.41 1.57
CA GLU A 310 -10.16 -10.49 2.34
C GLU A 310 -10.31 -10.30 3.85
N SER A 311 -10.17 -9.07 4.35
CA SER A 311 -10.36 -8.77 5.78
C SER A 311 -11.82 -8.92 6.23
N ILE A 312 -12.79 -8.58 5.35
CA ILE A 312 -14.22 -8.78 5.61
C ILE A 312 -14.55 -10.26 5.62
N ASN A 313 -14.04 -11.05 4.66
CA ASN A 313 -14.30 -12.49 4.61
C ASN A 313 -13.84 -13.18 5.90
N ARG A 314 -12.63 -12.87 6.38
CA ARG A 314 -12.09 -13.39 7.65
C ARG A 314 -12.92 -13.02 8.88
N SER A 315 -13.57 -11.86 8.87
CA SER A 315 -14.41 -11.38 9.97
C SER A 315 -15.91 -11.52 9.70
N TYR A 316 -16.33 -12.28 8.68
CA TYR A 316 -17.69 -12.24 8.16
C TYR A 316 -18.73 -12.67 9.22
N LYS A 317 -18.42 -13.73 9.99
CA LYS A 317 -19.29 -14.24 11.06
C LYS A 317 -19.54 -13.16 12.13
N GLN A 318 -18.51 -12.44 12.56
CA GLN A 318 -18.59 -11.35 13.54
C GLN A 318 -19.32 -10.13 12.98
N ILE A 319 -18.99 -9.73 11.74
CA ILE A 319 -19.65 -8.61 11.06
C ILE A 319 -21.15 -8.86 10.94
N LYS A 320 -21.56 -10.06 10.52
CA LYS A 320 -22.98 -10.43 10.39
C LYS A 320 -23.72 -10.31 11.73
N LYS A 321 -23.10 -10.75 12.83
CA LYS A 321 -23.65 -10.60 14.19
C LYS A 321 -23.82 -9.13 14.57
N ILE A 322 -22.79 -8.30 14.37
CA ILE A 322 -22.83 -6.86 14.68
C ILE A 322 -23.92 -6.14 13.88
N LEU A 323 -24.09 -6.47 12.60
CA LEU A 323 -25.11 -5.85 11.76
C LEU A 323 -26.53 -6.24 12.19
N ALA A 324 -26.73 -7.51 12.57
CA ALA A 324 -27.99 -7.99 13.13
C ALA A 324 -28.34 -7.26 14.45
N ASP A 325 -27.37 -7.16 15.37
CA ASP A 325 -27.56 -6.49 16.66
C ASP A 325 -27.90 -5.00 16.51
N ARG A 326 -27.34 -4.34 15.49
CA ARG A 326 -27.53 -2.90 15.25
C ARG A 326 -28.76 -2.56 14.41
N LYS A 327 -29.54 -3.55 13.97
CA LYS A 327 -30.67 -3.39 13.03
C LYS A 327 -30.30 -2.56 11.79
N LYS A 328 -29.02 -2.58 11.38
CA LYS A 328 -28.58 -1.86 10.17
C LYS A 328 -28.92 -2.70 8.95
N ILE A 329 -29.61 -2.09 7.99
CA ILE A 329 -29.96 -2.71 6.70
C ILE A 329 -28.74 -2.67 5.77
N ILE A 330 -27.63 -3.28 6.18
CA ILE A 330 -26.49 -3.52 5.30
C ILE A 330 -26.56 -4.99 4.90
N VAL A 331 -27.01 -5.24 3.68
CA VAL A 331 -27.04 -6.58 3.10
C VAL A 331 -25.65 -6.85 2.53
N LEU A 332 -24.90 -7.73 3.19
CA LEU A 332 -23.62 -8.23 2.70
C LEU A 332 -23.82 -9.63 2.12
N ASP A 333 -23.67 -9.73 0.81
CA ASP A 333 -23.69 -11.01 0.14
C ASP A 333 -22.29 -11.65 0.20
N LYS A 334 -22.17 -12.78 0.94
CA LYS A 334 -20.90 -13.51 1.09
C LYS A 334 -20.43 -14.05 -0.26
N LEU A 335 -21.35 -14.53 -1.10
CA LEU A 335 -21.03 -15.10 -2.42
C LEU A 335 -20.38 -14.03 -3.31
N ILE A 336 -20.99 -12.84 -3.38
CA ILE A 336 -20.44 -11.72 -4.15
C ILE A 336 -19.04 -11.33 -3.63
N ILE A 337 -18.84 -11.29 -2.32
CA ILE A 337 -17.52 -10.97 -1.73
C ILE A 337 -16.48 -12.02 -2.15
N LEU A 338 -16.81 -13.31 -2.05
CA LEU A 338 -15.91 -14.41 -2.44
C LEU A 338 -15.59 -14.38 -3.94
N GLN A 339 -16.61 -14.17 -4.79
CA GLN A 339 -16.43 -14.03 -6.24
C GLN A 339 -15.53 -12.83 -6.60
N LEU A 340 -15.67 -11.69 -5.89
CA LEU A 340 -14.81 -10.53 -6.11
C LEU A 340 -13.37 -10.79 -5.66
N ILE A 341 -13.15 -11.46 -4.52
CA ILE A 341 -11.80 -11.84 -4.07
C ILE A 341 -11.15 -12.74 -5.12
N PHE A 342 -11.91 -13.73 -5.62
CA PHE A 342 -11.46 -14.65 -6.64
C PHE A 342 -11.10 -13.92 -7.96
N LEU A 343 -11.99 -13.06 -8.43
CA LEU A 343 -11.79 -12.24 -9.63
C LEU A 343 -10.56 -11.33 -9.54
N LEU A 344 -10.30 -10.72 -8.37
CA LEU A 344 -9.22 -9.76 -8.19
C LEU A 344 -7.86 -10.42 -7.83
N ARG A 345 -7.85 -11.72 -7.51
CA ARG A 345 -6.64 -12.45 -7.13
C ARG A 345 -5.55 -12.43 -8.22
N PRO A 346 -5.84 -12.63 -9.52
CA PRO A 346 -4.85 -12.50 -10.57
C PRO A 346 -4.15 -11.14 -10.59
N PHE A 347 -4.90 -10.04 -10.41
CA PHE A 347 -4.34 -8.70 -10.32
C PHE A 347 -3.37 -8.57 -9.13
N LYS A 348 -3.76 -9.05 -7.95
CA LYS A 348 -2.90 -9.05 -6.76
C LYS A 348 -1.59 -9.80 -7.01
N HIS A 349 -1.67 -11.01 -7.59
CA HIS A 349 -0.48 -11.81 -7.88
C HIS A 349 0.47 -11.10 -8.85
N ILE A 350 -0.09 -10.54 -9.94
CA ILE A 350 0.73 -9.89 -10.96
C ILE A 350 1.34 -8.59 -10.48
N ILE A 351 0.59 -7.78 -9.73
CA ILE A 351 1.12 -6.56 -9.09
C ILE A 351 2.31 -6.93 -8.19
N LEU A 352 2.20 -7.99 -7.38
CA LEU A 352 3.30 -8.45 -6.54
C LEU A 352 4.53 -8.91 -7.34
N ILE A 353 4.34 -9.52 -8.51
CA ILE A 353 5.45 -9.94 -9.39
C ILE A 353 6.16 -8.73 -10.00
N ILE A 354 5.42 -7.78 -10.57
CA ILE A 354 6.02 -6.64 -11.29
C ILE A 354 6.62 -5.58 -10.35
N GLN A 355 6.20 -5.54 -9.08
CA GLN A 355 6.71 -4.63 -8.06
C GLN A 355 7.88 -5.18 -7.23
N LYS A 356 8.44 -6.36 -7.58
CA LYS A 356 9.61 -6.86 -6.87
C LYS A 356 10.78 -5.90 -7.03
N GLY A 357 11.18 -5.26 -5.94
CA GLY A 357 12.23 -4.25 -5.95
C GLY A 357 13.66 -4.79 -6.06
N LYS A 358 13.89 -6.09 -5.88
CA LYS A 358 15.26 -6.66 -5.80
C LYS A 358 15.68 -7.46 -7.03
N GLU A 359 14.87 -7.48 -8.07
CA GLU A 359 15.17 -8.18 -9.31
C GLU A 359 14.60 -7.41 -10.51
N PRO A 360 15.14 -7.58 -11.73
CA PRO A 360 14.58 -6.93 -12.90
C PRO A 360 13.14 -7.40 -13.15
N THR A 361 12.19 -6.47 -13.27
CA THR A 361 10.76 -6.82 -13.49
C THR A 361 10.18 -6.31 -14.81
N LEU A 362 10.87 -5.40 -15.50
CA LEU A 362 10.34 -4.78 -16.73
C LEU A 362 10.01 -5.82 -17.81
N HIS A 363 10.85 -6.84 -17.97
CA HIS A 363 10.62 -7.93 -18.92
C HIS A 363 9.41 -8.80 -18.58
N LEU A 364 8.98 -8.83 -17.31
CA LEU A 364 7.82 -9.57 -16.84
C LEU A 364 6.50 -8.85 -17.13
N VAL A 365 6.54 -7.54 -17.43
CA VAL A 365 5.33 -6.74 -17.71
C VAL A 365 4.51 -7.34 -18.84
N THR A 366 5.13 -7.63 -19.98
CA THR A 366 4.41 -8.18 -21.15
C THR A 366 3.79 -9.53 -20.82
N ILE A 367 4.56 -10.41 -20.18
CA ILE A 367 4.11 -11.74 -19.75
C ILE A 367 2.92 -11.61 -18.81
N ALA A 368 3.01 -10.71 -17.83
CA ALA A 368 1.95 -10.47 -16.86
C ALA A 368 0.66 -9.95 -17.53
N ILE A 369 0.76 -8.99 -18.44
CA ILE A 369 -0.42 -8.47 -19.15
C ILE A 369 -1.07 -9.55 -20.02
N LEU A 370 -0.28 -10.35 -20.75
CA LEU A 370 -0.81 -11.48 -21.52
C LEU A 370 -1.48 -12.51 -20.62
N THR A 371 -0.85 -12.83 -19.48
CA THR A 371 -1.40 -13.74 -18.48
C THR A 371 -2.74 -13.24 -17.94
N LEU A 372 -2.88 -11.95 -17.61
CA LEU A 372 -4.18 -11.39 -17.20
C LEU A 372 -5.23 -11.53 -18.30
N ARG A 373 -4.86 -11.21 -19.55
CA ARG A 373 -5.79 -11.30 -20.69
C ARG A 373 -6.28 -12.72 -20.89
N ASP A 374 -5.38 -13.70 -20.87
CA ASP A 374 -5.73 -15.11 -21.02
C ASP A 374 -6.59 -15.60 -19.85
N THR A 375 -6.23 -15.20 -18.62
CA THR A 375 -6.97 -15.53 -17.39
C THR A 375 -8.40 -15.00 -17.44
N PHE A 376 -8.62 -13.78 -17.92
CA PHE A 376 -9.95 -13.17 -18.02
C PHE A 376 -10.68 -13.45 -19.34
N ASN A 377 -10.09 -14.24 -20.24
CA ASN A 377 -10.73 -14.57 -21.50
C ASN A 377 -11.91 -15.53 -21.33
N THR A 378 -11.84 -16.44 -20.35
CA THR A 378 -12.93 -17.38 -20.05
C THR A 378 -13.03 -17.65 -18.55
N HIS A 379 -14.23 -18.01 -18.07
CA HIS A 379 -14.43 -18.43 -16.68
C HIS A 379 -13.55 -19.63 -16.31
N LYS A 380 -13.40 -20.59 -17.23
CA LYS A 380 -12.55 -21.77 -17.06
C LYS A 380 -11.08 -21.38 -16.84
N ALA A 381 -10.54 -20.46 -17.65
CA ALA A 381 -9.16 -19.99 -17.50
C ALA A 381 -8.92 -19.29 -16.15
N LEU A 382 -9.91 -18.55 -15.64
CA LEU A 382 -9.84 -17.94 -14.31
C LEU A 382 -9.79 -18.98 -13.18
N ILE A 383 -10.57 -20.06 -13.31
CA ILE A 383 -10.54 -21.21 -12.39
C ILE A 383 -9.18 -21.91 -12.46
N GLU A 384 -8.72 -22.27 -13.65
CA GLU A 384 -7.42 -22.93 -13.86
C GLU A 384 -6.27 -22.08 -13.30
N TYR A 385 -6.28 -20.76 -13.53
CA TYR A 385 -5.31 -19.85 -12.92
C TYR A 385 -5.37 -19.91 -11.39
N SER A 386 -6.56 -19.81 -10.81
CA SER A 386 -6.70 -19.80 -9.35
C SER A 386 -6.21 -21.08 -8.70
N GLN A 387 -6.50 -22.25 -9.30
CA GLN A 387 -6.03 -23.54 -8.82
C GLN A 387 -4.50 -23.66 -8.88
N ASN A 388 -3.88 -23.27 -9.99
CA ASN A 388 -2.43 -23.35 -10.17
C ASN A 388 -1.65 -22.48 -9.18
N TYR A 389 -2.21 -21.32 -8.80
CA TYR A 389 -1.57 -20.39 -7.87
C TYR A 389 -2.05 -20.55 -6.40
N GLN A 390 -2.99 -21.46 -6.14
CA GLN A 390 -3.40 -21.87 -4.78
C GLN A 390 -2.46 -22.92 -4.16
N ILE A 391 -1.47 -23.46 -4.89
CA ILE A 391 -0.57 -24.53 -4.41
C ILE A 391 0.60 -24.01 -3.54
N ASN A 392 0.65 -22.71 -3.21
CA ASN A 392 1.61 -22.18 -2.21
C ASN A 392 0.97 -21.23 -1.15
N PRO A 393 0.01 -21.67 -0.32
CA PRO A 393 -0.32 -21.00 0.91
C PRO A 393 0.44 -21.72 2.03
N SER A 394 1.54 -21.15 2.48
CA SER A 394 1.91 -21.40 3.87
C SER A 394 0.72 -20.96 4.74
N THR A 395 0.12 -21.91 5.46
CA THR A 395 -0.88 -21.80 6.55
C THR A 395 -2.40 -21.70 6.20
N SER A 396 -3.03 -22.88 6.05
CA SER A 396 -4.13 -23.43 6.90
C SER A 396 -5.52 -22.76 7.01
N GLU A 397 -5.95 -21.85 6.15
CA GLU A 397 -7.28 -21.21 6.28
C GLU A 397 -8.28 -21.51 5.13
N LEU A 398 -7.94 -22.31 4.13
CA LEU A 398 -8.77 -22.50 2.91
C LEU A 398 -9.59 -23.80 2.86
N GLU A 399 -9.40 -24.73 3.80
CA GLU A 399 -10.12 -26.03 3.79
C GLU A 399 -11.63 -25.88 4.04
N GLU A 400 -12.12 -24.76 4.61
CA GLU A 400 -13.57 -24.49 4.76
C GLU A 400 -14.22 -23.87 3.49
N ASP A 401 -13.44 -23.42 2.50
CA ASP A 401 -13.96 -22.70 1.33
C ASP A 401 -14.13 -23.59 0.07
N GLU A 402 -13.50 -24.77 0.00
CA GLU A 402 -13.62 -25.69 -1.15
C GLU A 402 -15.02 -26.35 -1.27
N GLU A 403 -15.64 -26.69 -0.14
CA GLU A 403 -16.99 -27.30 -0.09
C GLU A 403 -18.08 -26.37 -0.70
N TYR A 404 -17.84 -25.06 -0.74
CA TYR A 404 -18.80 -24.07 -1.23
C TYR A 404 -18.76 -23.84 -2.74
N PHE A 405 -17.65 -24.14 -3.41
CA PHE A 405 -17.52 -23.99 -4.85
C PHE A 405 -17.99 -25.24 -5.61
N GLU A 406 -17.81 -26.43 -5.05
CA GLU A 406 -18.30 -27.69 -5.66
C GLU A 406 -19.84 -27.78 -5.67
N GLU A 407 -20.54 -27.18 -4.70
CA GLU A 407 -22.01 -27.16 -4.67
C GLU A 407 -22.65 -26.14 -5.65
N ASN A 408 -21.89 -25.18 -6.20
CA ASN A 408 -22.44 -24.05 -6.96
C ASN A 408 -22.06 -24.03 -8.46
N GLU A 409 -21.47 -25.09 -9.02
CA GLU A 409 -21.20 -25.24 -10.46
C GLU A 409 -22.47 -25.19 -11.35
N GLY A 410 -23.67 -25.14 -10.76
CA GLY A 410 -24.96 -25.03 -11.47
C GLY A 410 -25.46 -23.60 -11.75
N LEU A 411 -24.78 -22.55 -11.30
CA LEU A 411 -25.21 -21.16 -11.53
C LEU A 411 -24.44 -20.52 -12.68
N ASN A 412 -25.04 -20.58 -13.89
CA ASN A 412 -24.59 -19.83 -15.06
C ASN A 412 -24.56 -18.32 -14.77
N LEU A 413 -23.40 -17.70 -15.02
CA LEU A 413 -23.19 -16.26 -15.08
C LEU A 413 -23.94 -15.62 -16.26
#